data_AF-A0A2E9B9M5-F1
#
_entry.id   AF-A0A2E9B9M5-F1
#
_cell.length_a   1.000
_cell.length_b   1.000
_cell.length_c   1.000
_cell.angle_alpha   90.00
_cell.angle_beta   90.00
_cell.angle_gamma   90.00
#
_symmetry.space_group_name_H-M   'P 1'
#
loop_
_entity.id
_entity.type
_entity.pdbx_description
1 polymer ?
#
loop_
_entity_poly.entity_id
_entity_poly.type
_entity_poly.pdbx_seq_one_letter_code
_entity_poly.pdbx_strand_id
1 'polypeptide(L)'
;MPEANYNVLCPVCKPWNNEKELLRSSMPAWQNYLQEQQHNLMREAEEWLKGEHRIIGAFPYDHGWAELLRRITGNNNITCSSNELESHRDYHVYLQIRKILAGRNSDLFPNLVGSKYNGEFEGRFNGYKIKTSKSGLIIDGVRVEKGPGSLLFMMMLESRIESVVLRFLTILRQIEGHTRISNSVNIEEQRNVLRNGMFSLFGSSDAPQPEGKRKKTAPPPLCDWDHKTYLLGIETGVGERHVIQLPTQPHLLERFLTIWSGRPTMQVSDRLRALTICLTKLVGYQAEDARITPLERSFSLLRSVVDNNSDKVVKNNNALFIKGGSGIIWRVKPGRGAHNSPYLIQTLSKNNLTLGRPICMYDDADLPLGDRLSSVILSLINDDKLRYKFEQINYAIIRQKSIDEQHLIRNNRP
;
A
#
# COMPACT_ATOMS: atom_id res chain seq x y z
N MET A 1 -7.34 14.15 44.52
CA MET A 1 -6.90 12.90 43.87
C MET A 1 -6.77 13.17 42.39
N PRO A 2 -5.61 12.94 41.75
CA PRO A 2 -5.50 13.15 40.31
C PRO A 2 -6.19 12.00 39.56
N GLU A 3 -6.99 12.36 38.56
CA GLU A 3 -7.71 11.47 37.66
C GLU A 3 -6.72 10.55 36.93
N ALA A 4 -6.85 9.25 37.14
CA ALA A 4 -6.08 8.25 36.41
C ALA A 4 -6.57 8.23 34.95
N ASN A 5 -5.66 8.61 34.05
CA ASN A 5 -5.87 8.64 32.61
C ASN A 5 -5.94 7.20 32.03
N TYR A 6 -7.10 6.56 32.16
CA TYR A 6 -7.37 5.21 31.65
C TYR A 6 -7.58 5.23 30.13
N ASN A 7 -6.52 5.34 29.33
CA ASN A 7 -6.53 4.89 27.92
C ASN A 7 -5.14 4.87 27.29
N VAL A 8 -4.15 4.30 27.98
CA VAL A 8 -2.86 4.00 27.35
C VAL A 8 -2.99 2.67 26.60
N LEU A 9 -3.39 2.76 25.33
CA LEU A 9 -3.31 1.65 24.38
C LEU A 9 -1.85 1.18 24.27
N CYS A 10 -1.60 -0.13 24.24
CA CYS A 10 -0.22 -0.61 24.09
C CYS A 10 0.35 -0.24 22.71
N PRO A 11 1.68 -0.14 22.54
CA PRO A 11 2.32 0.26 21.28
C PRO A 11 1.89 -0.56 20.06
N VAL A 12 1.43 -1.79 20.29
CA VAL A 12 0.91 -2.71 19.26
C VAL A 12 -0.54 -2.39 18.86
N CYS A 13 -1.37 -2.00 19.82
CA CYS A 13 -2.79 -1.68 19.61
C CYS A 13 -2.99 -0.22 19.17
N LYS A 14 -2.01 0.64 19.42
CA LYS A 14 -2.11 2.08 19.17
C LYS A 14 -2.27 2.41 17.68
N PRO A 15 -1.50 1.83 16.73
CA PRO A 15 -1.66 2.07 15.30
C PRO A 15 -2.97 1.50 14.73
N TRP A 16 -3.50 0.47 15.37
CA TRP A 16 -4.79 -0.13 15.06
C TRP A 16 -5.97 0.75 15.50
N ASN A 17 -5.76 1.54 16.55
CA ASN A 17 -6.82 2.33 17.16
C ASN A 17 -6.78 3.83 16.82
N ASN A 18 -5.63 4.35 16.39
CA ASN A 18 -5.40 5.74 16.05
C ASN A 18 -4.70 5.85 14.67
N GLU A 19 -5.48 6.21 13.65
CA GLU A 19 -5.00 6.39 12.28
C GLU A 19 -3.89 7.41 12.16
N LYS A 20 -4.06 8.57 12.80
CA LYS A 20 -3.08 9.66 12.76
C LYS A 20 -1.76 9.25 13.39
N GLU A 21 -1.78 8.31 14.33
CA GLU A 21 -0.58 7.84 15.00
C GLU A 21 0.17 6.76 14.22
N LEU A 22 -0.53 5.83 13.57
CA LEU A 22 0.10 4.92 12.59
C LEU A 22 0.82 5.73 11.49
N LEU A 23 0.18 6.79 11.00
CA LEU A 23 0.78 7.71 10.03
C LEU A 23 1.96 8.50 10.63
N ARG A 24 1.92 8.89 11.90
CA ARG A 24 3.05 9.61 12.51
C ARG A 24 4.28 8.72 12.76
N SER A 25 4.10 7.44 13.05
CA SER A 25 5.20 6.56 13.45
C SER A 25 5.82 5.74 12.32
N SER A 26 5.26 5.78 11.11
CA SER A 26 5.68 4.91 10.02
C SER A 26 6.57 5.67 9.03
N MET A 27 7.85 5.29 8.95
CA MET A 27 8.77 5.79 7.94
C MET A 27 9.27 4.65 7.05
N PRO A 28 9.40 4.82 5.72
CA PRO A 28 9.90 3.78 4.85
C PRO A 28 11.31 3.29 5.20
N ALA A 29 11.55 1.97 5.07
CA ALA A 29 12.84 1.27 5.09
C ALA A 29 14.06 2.12 4.66
N TRP A 30 14.02 2.51 3.39
CA TRP A 30 15.09 3.24 2.73
C TRP A 30 15.28 4.65 3.26
N GLN A 31 14.22 5.28 3.74
CA GLN A 31 14.28 6.64 4.26
C GLN A 31 14.99 6.66 5.61
N ASN A 32 14.62 5.74 6.53
CA ASN A 32 15.31 5.57 7.80
C ASN A 32 16.80 5.28 7.57
N TYR A 33 17.11 4.34 6.67
CA TYR A 33 18.49 4.02 6.32
C TYR A 33 19.29 5.25 5.88
N LEU A 34 18.73 6.10 5.00
CA LEU A 34 19.43 7.30 4.55
C LEU A 34 19.60 8.33 5.66
N GLN A 35 18.55 8.56 6.46
CA GLN A 35 18.55 9.57 7.50
C GLN A 35 19.40 9.19 8.71
N GLU A 36 19.49 7.91 9.06
CA GLU A 36 20.25 7.40 10.21
C GLU A 36 21.67 6.94 9.86
N GLN A 37 21.88 6.40 8.66
CA GLN A 37 23.16 5.75 8.30
C GLN A 37 23.94 6.48 7.20
N GLN A 38 23.33 7.46 6.49
CA GLN A 38 23.95 8.16 5.37
C GLN A 38 23.94 9.69 5.54
N HIS A 39 24.29 10.18 6.73
CA HIS A 39 24.31 11.61 7.05
C HIS A 39 25.17 12.47 6.09
N ASN A 40 26.31 11.95 5.63
CA ASN A 40 27.17 12.68 4.69
C ASN A 40 26.47 12.87 3.34
N LEU A 41 25.86 11.82 2.81
CA LEU A 41 25.12 11.87 1.56
C LEU A 41 23.92 12.82 1.65
N MET A 42 23.22 12.83 2.78
CA MET A 42 22.12 13.77 3.03
C MET A 42 22.62 15.23 3.03
N ARG A 43 23.74 15.51 3.68
CA ARG A 43 24.36 16.85 3.67
C ARG A 43 24.79 17.27 2.28
N GLU A 44 25.46 16.38 1.54
CA GLU A 44 25.84 16.61 0.14
C GLU A 44 24.63 16.90 -0.75
N ALA A 45 23.51 16.19 -0.54
CA ALA A 45 22.27 16.44 -1.28
C ALA A 45 21.67 17.82 -0.96
N GLU A 46 21.67 18.23 0.31
CA GLU A 46 21.23 19.57 0.72
C GLU A 46 22.11 20.69 0.14
N GLU A 47 23.43 20.53 0.22
CA GLU A 47 24.39 21.49 -0.33
C GLU A 47 24.27 21.59 -1.86
N TRP A 48 24.12 20.47 -2.54
CA TRP A 48 23.91 20.43 -3.99
C TRP A 48 22.64 21.18 -4.41
N LEU A 49 21.52 20.94 -3.72
CA LEU A 49 20.26 21.64 -4.02
C LEU A 49 20.35 23.15 -3.74
N LYS A 50 21.03 23.56 -2.65
CA LYS A 50 21.26 24.99 -2.37
C LYS A 50 22.05 25.68 -3.48
N GLY A 51 22.98 24.99 -4.13
CA GLY A 51 23.75 25.53 -5.26
C GLY A 51 22.99 25.57 -6.60
N GLU A 52 21.88 24.83 -6.73
CA GLU A 52 21.20 24.56 -8.01
C GLU A 52 19.79 25.19 -8.04
N HIS A 53 19.67 26.49 -7.76
CA HIS A 53 18.39 27.21 -7.70
C HIS A 53 17.53 27.08 -8.97
N ARG A 54 18.16 26.94 -10.15
CA ARG A 54 17.45 26.75 -11.43
C ARG A 54 16.73 25.41 -11.51
N ILE A 55 17.30 24.36 -10.91
CA ILE A 55 16.69 23.03 -10.87
C ILE A 55 15.50 23.03 -9.92
N ILE A 56 15.60 23.72 -8.77
CA ILE A 56 14.49 23.82 -7.81
C ILE A 56 13.26 24.48 -8.44
N GLY A 57 13.44 25.61 -9.14
CA GLY A 57 12.34 26.31 -9.81
C GLY A 57 11.68 25.53 -10.95
N ALA A 58 12.33 24.46 -11.42
CA ALA A 58 11.84 23.58 -12.47
C ALA A 58 10.94 22.43 -11.95
N PHE A 59 10.87 22.21 -10.64
CA PHE A 59 10.01 21.18 -10.05
C PHE A 59 8.59 21.70 -9.77
N PRO A 60 7.57 20.81 -9.81
CA PRO A 60 7.65 19.35 -10.04
C PRO A 60 7.59 18.91 -11.51
N TYR A 61 7.83 19.82 -12.46
CA TYR A 61 7.67 19.55 -13.89
C TYR A 61 8.73 18.58 -14.44
N ASP A 62 8.39 17.90 -15.55
CA ASP A 62 9.24 16.89 -16.19
C ASP A 62 10.64 17.40 -16.58
N HIS A 63 10.78 18.70 -16.88
CA HIS A 63 12.09 19.27 -17.20
C HIS A 63 13.03 19.31 -15.99
N GLY A 64 12.51 19.55 -14.78
CA GLY A 64 13.26 19.46 -13.53
C GLY A 64 13.70 18.02 -13.25
N TRP A 65 12.79 17.06 -13.44
CA TRP A 65 13.12 15.63 -13.33
C TRP A 65 14.19 15.20 -14.35
N ALA A 66 14.06 15.57 -15.61
CA ALA A 66 15.05 15.23 -16.64
C ALA A 66 16.44 15.78 -16.29
N GLU A 67 16.53 17.04 -15.85
CA GLU A 67 17.81 17.64 -15.45
C GLU A 67 18.41 16.96 -14.23
N LEU A 68 17.61 16.69 -13.19
CA LEU A 68 18.05 15.95 -12.01
C LEU A 68 18.61 14.58 -12.41
N LEU A 69 17.87 13.82 -13.21
CA LEU A 69 18.27 12.49 -13.66
C LEU A 69 19.54 12.53 -14.52
N ARG A 70 19.72 13.53 -15.40
CA ARG A 70 20.97 13.75 -16.15
C ARG A 70 22.15 13.95 -15.19
N ARG A 71 22.00 14.86 -14.22
CA ARG A 71 23.08 15.25 -13.29
C ARG A 71 23.52 14.09 -12.41
N ILE A 72 22.59 13.30 -11.88
CA ILE A 72 22.95 12.18 -10.99
C ILE A 72 23.56 11.00 -11.75
N THR A 73 23.18 10.79 -13.02
CA THR A 73 23.66 9.65 -13.81
C THR A 73 24.85 9.98 -14.71
N GLY A 74 25.10 11.27 -14.99
CA GLY A 74 26.01 11.71 -16.03
C GLY A 74 25.51 11.43 -17.46
N ASN A 75 24.27 10.96 -17.63
CA ASN A 75 23.74 10.58 -18.93
C ASN A 75 23.00 11.75 -19.60
N ASN A 76 23.72 12.48 -20.46
CA ASN A 76 23.17 13.63 -21.20
C ASN A 76 22.06 13.26 -22.20
N ASN A 77 21.84 11.98 -22.49
CA ASN A 77 20.79 11.52 -23.41
C ASN A 77 19.40 11.45 -22.76
N ILE A 78 19.27 11.72 -21.46
CA ILE A 78 17.97 11.83 -20.81
C ILE A 78 17.33 13.13 -21.27
N THR A 79 16.28 13.03 -22.06
CA THR A 79 15.53 14.16 -22.64
C THR A 79 14.17 14.30 -21.98
N CYS A 80 13.58 15.49 -22.09
CA CYS A 80 12.18 15.73 -21.75
C CYS A 80 11.46 15.99 -23.06
N SER A 81 10.44 15.19 -23.37
CA SER A 81 9.65 15.36 -24.60
C SER A 81 8.73 16.58 -24.51
N SER A 82 8.22 17.07 -25.62
CA SER A 82 7.11 18.04 -25.64
C SER A 82 5.76 17.36 -25.89
N ASN A 83 5.65 16.05 -25.65
CA ASN A 83 4.41 15.33 -25.85
C ASN A 83 3.39 15.83 -24.84
N GLU A 84 2.30 16.38 -25.33
CA GLU A 84 1.19 16.87 -24.52
C GLU A 84 -0.07 16.14 -24.94
N LEU A 85 -0.78 15.58 -23.95
CA LEU A 85 -2.02 14.86 -24.23
C LEU A 85 -3.07 15.76 -24.88
N GLU A 86 -3.08 17.05 -24.51
CA GLU A 86 -4.05 18.06 -24.93
C GLU A 86 -3.91 18.49 -26.39
N SER A 87 -2.71 18.38 -26.95
CA SER A 87 -2.43 18.71 -28.36
C SER A 87 -2.66 17.52 -29.31
N HIS A 88 -2.93 16.33 -28.78
CA HIS A 88 -3.14 15.14 -29.60
C HIS A 88 -4.50 15.14 -30.31
N ARG A 89 -4.54 14.70 -31.57
CA ARG A 89 -5.78 14.65 -32.39
C ARG A 89 -6.93 13.86 -31.74
N ASP A 90 -6.58 12.80 -31.00
CA ASP A 90 -7.55 11.92 -30.32
C ASP A 90 -7.85 12.39 -28.88
N TYR A 91 -7.45 13.60 -28.48
CA TYR A 91 -7.67 14.12 -27.13
C TYR A 91 -9.14 14.11 -26.71
N HIS A 92 -10.07 14.33 -27.64
CA HIS A 92 -11.51 14.25 -27.39
C HIS A 92 -11.95 12.86 -26.89
N VAL A 93 -11.33 11.78 -27.41
CA VAL A 93 -11.57 10.40 -26.96
C VAL A 93 -11.11 10.21 -25.52
N TYR A 94 -9.91 10.71 -25.19
CA TYR A 94 -9.42 10.73 -23.81
C TYR A 94 -10.38 11.48 -22.88
N LEU A 95 -10.84 12.68 -23.24
CA LEU A 95 -11.76 13.48 -22.43
C LEU A 95 -13.08 12.75 -22.18
N GLN A 96 -13.62 12.07 -23.19
CA GLN A 96 -14.84 11.28 -23.05
C GLN A 96 -14.64 10.11 -22.08
N ILE A 97 -13.56 9.33 -22.25
CA ILE A 97 -13.23 8.21 -21.36
C ILE A 97 -13.00 8.68 -19.93
N ARG A 98 -12.25 9.78 -19.75
CA ARG A 98 -12.00 10.40 -18.45
C ARG A 98 -13.32 10.75 -17.76
N LYS A 99 -14.25 11.41 -18.45
CA LYS A 99 -15.58 11.78 -17.90
C LYS A 99 -16.41 10.55 -17.52
N ILE A 100 -16.39 9.50 -18.32
CA ILE A 100 -17.12 8.25 -18.05
C ILE A 100 -16.55 7.55 -16.81
N LEU A 101 -15.23 7.35 -16.76
CA LEU A 101 -14.59 6.60 -15.68
C LEU A 101 -14.53 7.38 -14.36
N ALA A 102 -14.35 8.70 -14.42
CA ALA A 102 -14.50 9.56 -13.25
C ALA A 102 -15.94 9.46 -12.68
N GLY A 103 -16.97 9.42 -13.53
CA GLY A 103 -18.37 9.29 -13.11
C GLY A 103 -18.71 7.93 -12.48
N ARG A 104 -17.81 6.95 -12.63
CA ARG A 104 -17.88 5.60 -12.05
C ARG A 104 -16.98 5.43 -10.82
N ASN A 105 -16.31 6.50 -10.36
CA ASN A 105 -15.31 6.44 -9.30
C ASN A 105 -14.19 5.41 -9.60
N SER A 106 -13.73 5.36 -10.85
CA SER A 106 -12.63 4.48 -11.25
C SER A 106 -11.30 4.92 -10.63
N ASP A 107 -10.51 3.96 -10.14
CA ASP A 107 -9.16 4.18 -9.60
C ASP A 107 -8.15 4.66 -10.67
N LEU A 108 -8.55 4.67 -11.96
CA LEU A 108 -7.78 5.30 -13.03
C LEU A 108 -7.86 6.82 -13.03
N PHE A 109 -8.96 7.37 -12.51
CA PHE A 109 -9.24 8.81 -12.52
C PHE A 109 -9.75 9.25 -11.14
N PRO A 110 -8.96 9.03 -10.07
CA PRO A 110 -9.38 9.32 -8.71
C PRO A 110 -9.64 10.82 -8.53
N ASN A 111 -10.57 11.15 -7.63
CA ASN A 111 -10.91 12.52 -7.23
C ASN A 111 -11.36 13.46 -8.37
N LEU A 112 -11.74 12.91 -9.53
CA LEU A 112 -12.31 13.68 -10.62
C LEU A 112 -13.84 13.58 -10.64
N VAL A 113 -14.49 14.69 -10.99
CA VAL A 113 -15.94 14.71 -11.24
C VAL A 113 -16.20 14.25 -12.67
N GLY A 114 -17.04 13.23 -12.82
CA GLY A 114 -17.45 12.75 -14.13
C GLY A 114 -18.96 12.82 -14.36
N SER A 115 -19.38 12.30 -15.52
CA SER A 115 -20.79 12.22 -15.90
C SER A 115 -21.36 10.86 -15.50
N LYS A 116 -22.60 10.82 -14.97
CA LYS A 116 -23.36 9.59 -14.75
C LYS A 116 -23.75 8.96 -16.10
N TYR A 117 -22.78 8.32 -16.76
CA TYR A 117 -22.96 7.65 -18.03
C TYR A 117 -22.92 6.13 -17.83
N ASN A 118 -24.05 5.47 -18.08
CA ASN A 118 -24.22 4.04 -17.87
C ASN A 118 -23.83 3.18 -19.09
N GLY A 119 -23.53 3.79 -20.25
CA GLY A 119 -23.14 3.07 -21.46
C GLY A 119 -21.67 2.68 -21.51
N GLU A 120 -21.29 1.68 -22.31
CA GLU A 120 -19.88 1.42 -22.61
C GLU A 120 -19.44 2.33 -23.77
N PHE A 121 -18.24 2.89 -23.68
CA PHE A 121 -17.57 3.52 -24.81
C PHE A 121 -16.62 2.51 -25.45
N GLU A 122 -16.63 2.46 -26.77
CA GLU A 122 -15.68 1.71 -27.59
C GLU A 122 -15.17 2.62 -28.71
N GLY A 123 -13.86 2.67 -28.91
CA GLY A 123 -13.23 3.56 -29.88
C GLY A 123 -11.76 3.27 -30.07
N ARG A 124 -11.04 4.22 -30.69
CA ARG A 124 -9.58 4.16 -30.85
C ARG A 124 -8.91 5.41 -30.32
N PHE A 125 -7.71 5.26 -29.79
CA PHE A 125 -6.85 6.36 -29.39
C PHE A 125 -5.42 6.04 -29.82
N ASN A 126 -4.81 6.91 -30.64
CA ASN A 126 -3.49 6.72 -31.23
C ASN A 126 -3.26 5.31 -31.82
N GLY A 127 -4.27 4.75 -32.48
CA GLY A 127 -4.22 3.41 -33.08
C GLY A 127 -4.60 2.25 -32.15
N TYR A 128 -4.60 2.44 -30.84
CA TYR A 128 -4.99 1.43 -29.85
C TYR A 128 -6.52 1.29 -29.80
N LYS A 129 -7.03 0.06 -29.74
CA LYS A 129 -8.47 -0.19 -29.51
C LYS A 129 -8.76 -0.02 -28.03
N ILE A 130 -9.71 0.84 -27.69
CA ILE A 130 -10.04 1.16 -26.31
C ILE A 130 -11.53 0.92 -26.06
N LYS A 131 -11.82 0.25 -24.95
CA LYS A 131 -13.17 0.03 -24.45
C LYS A 131 -13.26 0.32 -22.96
N THR A 132 -14.25 1.09 -22.51
CA THR A 132 -14.51 1.26 -21.07
C THR A 132 -15.19 0.03 -20.49
N SER A 133 -14.82 -0.35 -19.27
CA SER A 133 -15.51 -1.34 -18.44
C SER A 133 -16.16 -0.69 -17.21
N LYS A 134 -16.74 -1.48 -16.30
CA LYS A 134 -17.37 -0.99 -15.06
C LYS A 134 -16.43 -0.16 -14.19
N SER A 135 -15.19 -0.62 -14.00
CA SER A 135 -14.21 -0.02 -13.07
C SER A 135 -12.92 0.44 -13.75
N GLY A 136 -12.73 0.16 -15.04
CA GLY A 136 -11.45 0.38 -15.70
C GLY A 136 -11.53 0.44 -17.22
N LEU A 137 -10.37 0.30 -17.86
CA LEU A 137 -10.19 0.42 -19.31
C LEU A 137 -9.68 -0.89 -19.90
N ILE A 138 -10.19 -1.29 -21.05
CA ILE A 138 -9.68 -2.39 -21.86
C ILE A 138 -8.94 -1.78 -23.05
N ILE A 139 -7.66 -2.10 -23.19
CA ILE A 139 -6.80 -1.62 -24.28
C ILE A 139 -6.26 -2.85 -25.01
N ASP A 140 -6.57 -2.96 -26.31
CA ASP A 140 -6.22 -4.11 -27.14
C ASP A 140 -6.52 -5.47 -26.47
N GLY A 141 -7.66 -5.55 -25.78
CA GLY A 141 -8.14 -6.75 -25.10
C GLY A 141 -7.61 -6.96 -23.67
N VAL A 142 -6.70 -6.10 -23.18
CA VAL A 142 -6.14 -6.21 -21.83
C VAL A 142 -6.79 -5.19 -20.89
N ARG A 143 -7.29 -5.65 -19.74
CA ARG A 143 -7.97 -4.81 -18.73
C ARG A 143 -6.99 -4.16 -17.77
N VAL A 144 -7.18 -2.88 -17.51
CA VAL A 144 -6.46 -2.05 -16.53
C VAL A 144 -7.49 -1.36 -15.64
N GLU A 145 -7.36 -1.50 -14.32
CA GLU A 145 -8.38 -1.00 -13.38
C GLU A 145 -7.88 0.08 -12.42
N LYS A 146 -6.57 0.19 -12.23
CA LYS A 146 -5.94 1.08 -11.24
C LYS A 146 -4.66 1.70 -11.77
N GLY A 147 -4.25 2.82 -11.16
CA GLY A 147 -3.06 3.60 -11.49
C GLY A 147 -3.38 4.92 -12.21
N PRO A 148 -2.39 5.76 -12.56
CA PRO A 148 -2.67 7.06 -13.16
C PRO A 148 -3.18 6.94 -14.60
N GLY A 149 -4.47 7.22 -14.81
CA GLY A 149 -5.13 7.05 -16.10
C GLY A 149 -4.54 7.92 -17.20
N SER A 150 -4.21 9.18 -16.93
CA SER A 150 -3.62 10.08 -17.94
C SER A 150 -2.20 9.66 -18.33
N LEU A 151 -1.42 9.10 -17.39
CA LEU A 151 -0.13 8.49 -17.70
C LEU A 151 -0.29 7.33 -18.68
N LEU A 152 -1.31 6.48 -18.50
CA LEU A 152 -1.60 5.38 -19.43
C LEU A 152 -1.88 5.89 -20.85
N PHE A 153 -2.61 7.00 -21.00
CA PHE A 153 -2.81 7.65 -22.30
C PHE A 153 -1.53 8.29 -22.84
N MET A 154 -0.73 8.93 -21.99
CA MET A 154 0.60 9.44 -22.36
C MET A 154 1.52 8.32 -22.87
N MET A 155 1.46 7.13 -22.28
CA MET A 155 2.20 5.96 -22.75
C MET A 155 1.79 5.50 -24.15
N MET A 156 0.51 5.66 -24.51
CA MET A 156 0.05 5.37 -25.87
C MET A 156 0.59 6.38 -26.90
N LEU A 157 0.99 7.58 -26.48
CA LEU A 157 1.60 8.57 -27.37
C LEU A 157 3.09 8.27 -27.64
N GLU A 158 3.77 7.55 -26.76
CA GLU A 158 5.16 7.15 -26.98
C GLU A 158 5.25 6.03 -28.02
N SER A 159 5.92 6.29 -29.14
CA SER A 159 6.17 5.29 -30.18
C SER A 159 7.18 4.24 -29.71
N ARG A 160 6.69 3.14 -29.13
CA ARG A 160 7.51 2.00 -28.69
C ARG A 160 6.96 0.68 -29.21
N ILE A 161 7.86 -0.29 -29.37
CA ILE A 161 7.55 -1.66 -29.83
C ILE A 161 6.84 -2.45 -28.73
N GLU A 162 7.17 -2.19 -27.47
CA GLU A 162 6.60 -2.88 -26.31
C GLU A 162 5.12 -2.54 -26.10
N SER A 163 4.34 -3.51 -25.62
CA SER A 163 2.93 -3.28 -25.26
C SER A 163 2.81 -2.20 -24.17
N VAL A 164 1.99 -1.19 -24.46
CA VAL A 164 1.70 -0.07 -23.54
C VAL A 164 1.17 -0.59 -22.20
N VAL A 165 0.24 -1.55 -22.24
CA VAL A 165 -0.37 -2.11 -21.02
C VAL A 165 0.66 -2.88 -20.20
N LEU A 166 1.54 -3.65 -20.83
CA LEU A 166 2.61 -4.38 -20.11
C LEU A 166 3.60 -3.42 -19.45
N ARG A 167 3.98 -2.33 -20.13
CA ARG A 167 4.84 -1.29 -19.56
C ARG A 167 4.17 -0.62 -18.35
N PHE A 168 2.90 -0.22 -18.49
CA PHE A 168 2.14 0.41 -17.41
C PHE A 168 1.99 -0.53 -16.20
N LEU A 169 1.65 -1.80 -16.41
CA LEU A 169 1.54 -2.77 -15.33
C LEU A 169 2.90 -3.10 -14.69
N THR A 170 4.00 -3.04 -15.44
CA THR A 170 5.36 -3.18 -14.90
C THR A 170 5.69 -2.04 -13.95
N ILE A 171 5.42 -0.79 -14.36
CA ILE A 171 5.59 0.40 -13.51
C ILE A 171 4.76 0.26 -12.22
N LEU A 172 3.48 -0.08 -12.36
CA LEU A 172 2.57 -0.27 -11.23
C LEU A 172 3.10 -1.32 -10.25
N ARG A 173 3.56 -2.47 -10.73
CA ARG A 173 4.15 -3.54 -9.88
C ARG A 173 5.42 -3.08 -9.17
N GLN A 174 6.28 -2.32 -9.86
CA GLN A 174 7.50 -1.77 -9.27
C GLN A 174 7.20 -0.77 -8.16
N ILE A 175 6.16 0.06 -8.32
CA ILE A 175 5.74 1.03 -7.32
C ILE A 175 5.05 0.35 -6.13
N GLU A 176 4.29 -0.72 -6.37
CA GLU A 176 3.60 -1.50 -5.33
C GLU A 176 4.52 -2.46 -4.58
N GLY A 177 5.75 -2.69 -5.04
CA GLY A 177 6.69 -3.59 -4.37
C GLY A 177 6.51 -5.08 -4.67
N HIS A 178 5.77 -5.42 -5.74
CA HIS A 178 5.55 -6.80 -6.12
C HIS A 178 6.77 -7.38 -6.87
N THR A 179 7.80 -7.80 -6.14
CA THR A 179 8.92 -8.59 -6.68
C THR A 179 8.60 -10.09 -6.63
N ARG A 180 8.01 -10.66 -7.68
CA ARG A 180 8.08 -12.12 -7.87
C ARG A 180 9.46 -12.49 -8.42
N ILE A 181 10.26 -13.21 -7.63
CA ILE A 181 10.80 -14.54 -7.95
C ILE A 181 10.90 -15.28 -6.60
N SER A 182 10.10 -16.34 -6.46
CA SER A 182 10.21 -17.34 -5.41
C SER A 182 11.60 -17.98 -5.43
N ASN A 183 12.20 -18.17 -4.27
CA ASN A 183 12.87 -19.42 -3.86
C ASN A 183 13.35 -19.27 -2.41
N SER A 184 12.83 -20.14 -1.56
CA SER A 184 13.29 -20.59 -0.23
C SER A 184 14.28 -19.68 0.53
N VAL A 185 13.80 -19.03 1.60
CA VAL A 185 14.67 -18.47 2.65
C VAL A 185 14.40 -19.20 3.96
N ASN A 186 15.48 -19.44 4.69
CA ASN A 186 15.66 -20.40 5.77
C ASN A 186 14.89 -20.00 7.05
N ILE A 187 14.14 -20.95 7.62
CA ILE A 187 13.12 -20.75 8.67
C ILE A 187 13.72 -20.51 10.07
N GLU A 188 15.01 -20.81 10.27
CA GLU A 188 15.65 -20.75 11.59
C GLU A 188 16.07 -19.34 12.04
N GLU A 189 16.50 -18.46 11.14
CA GLU A 189 16.87 -17.08 11.48
C GLU A 189 15.67 -16.22 11.92
N GLN A 190 14.48 -16.48 11.36
CA GLN A 190 13.24 -15.77 11.70
C GLN A 190 12.75 -16.07 13.13
N ARG A 191 13.09 -17.25 13.69
CA ARG A 191 12.65 -17.65 15.04
C ARG A 191 13.34 -16.86 16.16
N ASN A 192 14.55 -16.37 15.92
CA ASN A 192 15.30 -15.61 16.93
C ASN A 192 14.83 -14.15 17.02
N VAL A 193 14.34 -13.57 15.91
CA VAL A 193 13.77 -12.21 15.88
C VAL A 193 12.45 -12.12 16.65
N LEU A 194 11.66 -13.20 16.66
CA LEU A 194 10.38 -13.30 17.38
C LEU A 194 10.51 -13.47 18.91
N ARG A 195 11.71 -13.80 19.43
CA ARG A 195 11.92 -14.02 20.88
C ARG A 195 11.78 -12.74 21.72
N ASN A 196 12.01 -11.57 21.14
CA ASN A 196 12.10 -10.31 21.90
C ASN A 196 10.80 -9.47 21.91
N GLY A 197 9.71 -9.93 21.30
CA GLY A 197 8.43 -9.20 21.32
C GLY A 197 8.44 -7.84 20.60
N MET A 198 9.49 -7.56 19.82
CA MET A 198 9.60 -6.40 18.95
C MET A 198 9.00 -6.76 17.59
N PHE A 199 8.06 -5.93 17.12
CA PHE A 199 7.54 -6.02 15.76
C PHE A 199 8.68 -5.74 14.81
N SER A 200 8.83 -6.57 13.80
CA SER A 200 9.84 -6.33 12.80
C SER A 200 9.34 -6.90 11.48
N LEU A 201 8.51 -6.07 10.84
CA LEU A 201 7.72 -6.36 9.65
C LEU A 201 8.56 -6.12 8.40
N PHE A 202 8.45 -6.96 7.38
CA PHE A 202 9.08 -6.69 6.09
C PHE A 202 8.69 -5.28 5.58
N GLY A 203 9.67 -4.38 5.49
CA GLY A 203 9.47 -2.98 5.10
C GLY A 203 9.16 -1.97 6.21
N SER A 204 9.13 -2.38 7.49
CA SER A 204 9.15 -1.46 8.65
C SER A 204 10.54 -0.90 8.92
N SER A 205 10.60 0.30 9.52
CA SER A 205 11.81 0.97 10.03
C SER A 205 12.72 0.07 10.85
N ASP A 206 12.10 -0.86 11.57
CA ASP A 206 12.63 -1.67 12.65
C ASP A 206 12.69 -3.17 12.29
N ALA A 207 12.45 -3.52 11.02
CA ALA A 207 12.70 -4.87 10.52
C ALA A 207 14.21 -5.17 10.49
N PRO A 208 14.71 -6.22 11.16
CA PRO A 208 16.06 -6.69 10.91
C PRO A 208 16.11 -7.12 9.45
N GLN A 209 17.11 -6.60 8.74
CA GLN A 209 17.40 -7.05 7.39
C GLN A 209 17.67 -8.55 7.47
N PRO A 210 16.98 -9.40 6.69
CA PRO A 210 17.31 -10.81 6.68
C PRO A 210 18.78 -10.95 6.28
N GLU A 211 19.61 -11.52 7.16
CA GLU A 211 21.01 -11.89 6.90
C GLU A 211 21.11 -13.06 5.90
N GLY A 212 20.20 -13.13 4.94
CA GLY A 212 20.15 -14.13 3.89
C GLY A 212 20.36 -13.47 2.54
N LYS A 213 21.63 -13.37 2.10
CA LYS A 213 22.08 -13.04 0.73
C LYS A 213 21.32 -11.89 0.07
N ARG A 214 21.86 -10.65 0.16
CA ARG A 214 21.66 -9.51 -0.76
C ARG A 214 20.61 -9.77 -1.85
N LYS A 215 19.31 -9.79 -1.51
CA LYS A 215 18.27 -9.77 -2.53
C LYS A 215 18.37 -8.37 -3.14
N LYS A 216 18.95 -8.31 -4.35
CA LYS A 216 19.25 -7.11 -5.14
C LYS A 216 17.97 -6.40 -5.63
N THR A 217 17.01 -6.16 -4.76
CA THR A 217 15.82 -5.40 -5.10
C THR A 217 15.71 -4.32 -4.05
N ALA A 218 16.19 -3.12 -4.41
CA ALA A 218 16.03 -1.98 -3.55
C ALA A 218 14.53 -1.74 -3.33
N PRO A 219 14.13 -1.28 -2.12
CA PRO A 219 12.72 -1.18 -1.78
C PRO A 219 12.00 -0.24 -2.75
N PRO A 220 10.75 -0.56 -3.13
CA PRO A 220 9.95 0.30 -3.99
C PRO A 220 9.82 1.71 -3.41
N PRO A 221 9.62 2.75 -4.26
CA PRO A 221 9.39 4.10 -3.78
C PRO A 221 8.07 4.24 -3.02
N LEU A 222 7.11 3.32 -3.22
CA LEU A 222 5.80 3.27 -2.55
C LEU A 222 5.02 4.57 -2.72
N CYS A 223 4.58 4.81 -3.95
CA CYS A 223 3.87 6.02 -4.34
C CYS A 223 2.36 5.80 -4.31
N ASP A 224 1.59 6.79 -3.89
CA ASP A 224 0.17 6.87 -4.23
C ASP A 224 0.04 7.35 -5.69
N TRP A 225 -1.15 7.63 -6.18
CA TRP A 225 -1.31 8.26 -7.49
C TRP A 225 -2.53 9.18 -7.57
N ASP A 226 -2.42 10.20 -8.42
CA ASP A 226 -3.56 10.93 -8.94
C ASP A 226 -3.90 10.44 -10.36
N HIS A 227 -4.78 11.15 -11.05
CA HIS A 227 -5.11 10.81 -12.43
C HIS A 227 -3.98 11.09 -13.44
N LYS A 228 -2.93 11.83 -13.07
CA LYS A 228 -1.82 12.25 -13.95
C LYS A 228 -0.57 11.40 -13.77
N THR A 229 -0.14 11.18 -12.54
CA THR A 229 1.13 10.51 -12.20
C THR A 229 1.11 9.89 -10.81
N TYR A 230 2.23 9.30 -10.43
CA TYR A 230 2.47 8.76 -9.10
C TYR A 230 2.98 9.84 -8.14
N LEU A 231 2.57 9.71 -6.88
CA LEU A 231 2.81 10.65 -5.80
C LEU A 231 3.73 10.01 -4.78
N LEU A 232 4.98 10.48 -4.70
CA LEU A 232 5.95 9.98 -3.73
C LEU A 232 5.81 10.77 -2.43
N GLY A 233 5.44 10.08 -1.36
CA GLY A 233 5.37 10.67 -0.03
C GLY A 233 6.64 10.46 0.78
N ILE A 234 7.03 11.49 1.53
CA ILE A 234 8.24 11.57 2.35
C ILE A 234 7.84 12.07 3.75
N GLU A 235 8.40 11.46 4.79
CA GLU A 235 8.32 12.01 6.15
C GLU A 235 9.46 13.02 6.35
N THR A 236 9.17 14.25 6.76
CA THR A 236 10.15 15.35 6.81
C THR A 236 10.61 15.73 8.22
N GLY A 237 10.09 15.05 9.25
CA GLY A 237 10.30 15.30 10.67
C GLY A 237 8.98 15.55 11.41
N VAL A 238 8.94 15.25 12.72
CA VAL A 238 7.80 15.43 13.65
C VAL A 238 6.42 15.07 13.05
N GLY A 239 6.36 14.03 12.21
CA GLY A 239 5.10 13.56 11.62
C GLY A 239 4.56 14.46 10.50
N GLU A 240 5.37 15.38 9.98
CA GLU A 240 5.07 16.16 8.79
C GLU A 240 5.32 15.28 7.55
N ARG A 241 4.28 15.14 6.74
CA ARG A 241 4.34 14.39 5.48
C ARG A 241 4.23 15.34 4.33
N HIS A 242 5.14 15.17 3.38
CA HIS A 242 5.16 15.93 2.14
C HIS A 242 5.08 14.97 0.97
N VAL A 243 4.43 15.40 -0.10
CA VAL A 243 4.30 14.65 -1.34
C VAL A 243 4.91 15.44 -2.47
N ILE A 244 5.64 14.74 -3.34
CA ILE A 244 6.12 15.25 -4.62
C ILE A 244 5.57 14.40 -5.75
N GLN A 245 5.19 15.06 -6.86
CA GLN A 245 4.75 14.38 -8.07
C GLN A 245 5.96 13.80 -8.80
N LEU A 246 5.91 12.51 -9.13
CA LEU A 246 6.86 11.85 -10.03
C LEU A 246 6.62 12.26 -11.48
N PRO A 247 7.59 12.04 -12.40
CA PRO A 247 7.47 12.47 -13.79
C PRO A 247 6.15 12.03 -14.45
N THR A 248 5.50 12.96 -15.16
CA THR A 248 4.30 12.68 -15.98
C THR A 248 4.66 12.06 -17.33
N GLN A 249 5.90 12.23 -17.77
CA GLN A 249 6.43 11.58 -18.96
C GLN A 249 6.81 10.11 -18.69
N PRO A 250 6.23 9.15 -19.44
CA PRO A 250 6.45 7.75 -19.15
C PRO A 250 7.91 7.30 -19.21
N HIS A 251 8.67 7.73 -20.22
CA HIS A 251 10.09 7.41 -20.31
C HIS A 251 10.92 7.98 -19.14
N LEU A 252 10.61 9.18 -18.65
CA LEU A 252 11.28 9.75 -17.47
C LEU A 252 10.92 8.98 -16.20
N LEU A 253 9.65 8.60 -16.04
CA LEU A 253 9.21 7.78 -14.91
C LEU A 253 9.89 6.40 -14.90
N GLU A 254 9.96 5.72 -16.04
CA GLU A 254 10.68 4.45 -16.18
C GLU A 254 12.17 4.59 -15.83
N ARG A 255 12.80 5.70 -16.25
CA ARG A 255 14.20 6.00 -15.90
C ARG A 255 14.35 6.25 -14.40
N PHE A 256 13.46 7.05 -13.80
CA PHE A 256 13.41 7.28 -12.37
C PHE A 256 13.33 5.94 -11.61
N LEU A 257 12.39 5.06 -11.99
CA LEU A 257 12.21 3.76 -11.33
C LEU A 257 13.40 2.81 -11.55
N THR A 258 14.02 2.85 -12.72
CA THR A 258 15.25 2.10 -13.00
C THR A 258 16.37 2.54 -12.04
N ILE A 259 16.54 3.84 -11.85
CA ILE A 259 17.54 4.40 -10.93
C ILE A 259 17.19 4.12 -9.48
N TRP A 260 15.93 4.29 -9.13
CA TRP A 260 15.42 3.92 -7.83
C TRP A 260 15.65 2.45 -7.50
N SER A 261 15.60 1.53 -8.47
CA SER A 261 15.82 0.10 -8.23
C SER A 261 17.29 -0.28 -7.99
N GLY A 262 18.24 0.65 -8.20
CA GLY A 262 19.68 0.40 -7.98
C GLY A 262 20.54 0.44 -9.25
N ARG A 263 20.01 0.85 -10.41
CA ARG A 263 20.76 0.90 -11.69
C ARG A 263 21.05 2.35 -12.12
N PRO A 264 22.26 2.72 -12.58
CA PRO A 264 23.36 1.83 -12.92
C PRO A 264 24.12 1.31 -11.70
N THR A 265 24.10 2.05 -10.59
CA THR A 265 24.76 1.65 -9.33
C THR A 265 23.90 2.02 -8.13
N MET A 266 24.14 1.35 -7.00
CA MET A 266 23.49 1.67 -5.72
C MET A 266 23.81 3.09 -5.25
N GLN A 267 25.03 3.58 -5.48
CA GLN A 267 25.42 4.93 -5.12
C GLN A 267 24.57 6.00 -5.84
N VAL A 268 24.30 5.81 -7.14
CA VAL A 268 23.43 6.72 -7.89
C VAL A 268 21.98 6.62 -7.39
N SER A 269 21.54 5.42 -7.01
CA SER A 269 20.23 5.19 -6.41
C SER A 269 20.05 5.90 -5.07
N ASP A 270 21.02 5.77 -4.16
CA ASP A 270 20.99 6.42 -2.85
C ASP A 270 21.07 7.94 -2.99
N ARG A 271 21.85 8.44 -3.96
CA ARG A 271 21.89 9.88 -4.30
C ARG A 271 20.54 10.37 -4.82
N LEU A 272 19.87 9.62 -5.71
CA LEU A 272 18.51 9.95 -6.16
C LEU A 272 17.56 10.07 -4.97
N ARG A 273 17.57 9.08 -4.06
CA ARG A 273 16.70 9.06 -2.89
C ARG A 273 16.97 10.22 -1.94
N ALA A 274 18.24 10.48 -1.61
CA ALA A 274 18.65 11.60 -0.75
C ALA A 274 18.20 12.95 -1.34
N LEU A 275 18.48 13.17 -2.63
CA LEU A 275 18.04 14.37 -3.34
C LEU A 275 16.51 14.48 -3.37
N THR A 276 15.80 13.37 -3.53
CA THR A 276 14.33 13.36 -3.54
C THR A 276 13.76 13.71 -2.16
N ILE A 277 14.35 13.23 -1.05
CA ILE A 277 13.96 13.64 0.30
C ILE A 277 14.14 15.16 0.47
N CYS A 278 15.34 15.67 0.16
CA CYS A 278 15.66 17.09 0.34
C CYS A 278 14.82 17.98 -0.58
N LEU A 279 14.60 17.56 -1.83
CA LEU A 279 13.77 18.28 -2.78
C LEU A 279 12.31 18.32 -2.31
N THR A 280 11.77 17.21 -1.81
CA THR A 280 10.39 17.16 -1.32
C THR A 280 10.17 18.11 -0.14
N LYS A 281 11.17 18.34 0.71
CA LYS A 281 11.12 19.39 1.76
C LYS A 281 11.04 20.81 1.20
N LEU A 282 11.61 21.06 0.02
CA LEU A 282 11.70 22.39 -0.58
C LEU A 282 10.49 22.73 -1.45
N VAL A 283 9.98 21.77 -2.22
CA VAL A 283 8.95 22.00 -3.25
C VAL A 283 7.76 21.04 -3.18
N GLY A 284 7.80 20.06 -2.29
CA GLY A 284 6.66 19.19 -2.03
C GLY A 284 5.54 19.95 -1.32
N TYR A 285 4.32 19.45 -1.45
CA TYR A 285 3.18 19.98 -0.71
C TYR A 285 2.89 19.10 0.51
N GLN A 286 2.44 19.72 1.60
CA GLN A 286 2.07 19.00 2.82
C GLN A 286 0.83 18.14 2.58
N ALA A 287 0.90 16.87 2.98
CA ALA A 287 -0.17 15.89 2.83
C ALA A 287 -0.12 14.93 4.04
N GLU A 288 -0.71 15.35 5.16
CA GLU A 288 -0.67 14.63 6.44
C GLU A 288 -1.24 13.21 6.39
N ASP A 289 -2.13 12.95 5.43
CA ASP A 289 -2.81 11.67 5.21
C ASP A 289 -2.14 10.80 4.13
N ALA A 290 -1.08 11.28 3.47
CA ALA A 290 -0.37 10.52 2.44
C ALA A 290 0.15 9.20 3.01
N ARG A 291 -0.06 8.08 2.31
CA ARG A 291 0.31 6.73 2.78
C ARG A 291 1.60 6.27 2.10
N ILE A 292 2.68 6.19 2.86
CA ILE A 292 4.05 6.05 2.36
C ILE A 292 4.65 4.68 2.66
N THR A 293 3.98 3.82 3.44
CA THR A 293 4.42 2.44 3.72
C THR A 293 3.39 1.39 3.28
N PRO A 294 3.81 0.13 2.98
CA PRO A 294 2.88 -0.95 2.65
C PRO A 294 1.98 -1.29 3.84
N LEU A 295 2.52 -1.14 5.06
CA LEU A 295 1.79 -1.34 6.30
C LEU A 295 0.59 -0.40 6.39
N GLU A 296 0.78 0.90 6.13
CA GLU A 296 -0.30 1.89 6.15
C GLU A 296 -1.40 1.59 5.14
N ARG A 297 -1.02 1.19 3.93
CA ARG A 297 -2.00 0.78 2.89
C ARG A 297 -2.79 -0.43 3.32
N SER A 298 -2.11 -1.43 3.88
CA SER A 298 -2.76 -2.64 4.37
C SER A 298 -3.74 -2.37 5.52
N PHE A 299 -3.41 -1.43 6.41
CA PHE A 299 -4.32 -0.99 7.48
C PHE A 299 -5.47 -0.12 6.96
N SER A 300 -5.28 0.58 5.85
CA SER A 300 -6.35 1.30 5.18
C SER A 300 -7.36 0.34 4.54
N LEU A 301 -6.88 -0.75 3.93
CA LEU A 301 -7.75 -1.86 3.49
C LEU A 301 -8.51 -2.45 4.68
N LEU A 302 -7.80 -2.75 5.78
CA LEU A 302 -8.42 -3.28 7.00
C LEU A 302 -9.54 -2.38 7.52
N ARG A 303 -9.31 -1.06 7.58
CA ARG A 303 -10.35 -0.10 7.97
C ARG A 303 -11.53 -0.13 7.02
N SER A 304 -11.29 -0.08 5.71
CA SER A 304 -12.35 -0.19 4.71
C SER A 304 -13.17 -1.47 4.88
N VAL A 305 -12.53 -2.61 5.16
CA VAL A 305 -13.23 -3.87 5.45
C VAL A 305 -14.08 -3.76 6.73
N VAL A 306 -13.54 -3.20 7.81
CA VAL A 306 -14.26 -3.04 9.08
C VAL A 306 -15.46 -2.09 8.91
N ASP A 307 -15.25 -0.94 8.29
CA ASP A 307 -16.26 0.12 8.13
C ASP A 307 -17.43 -0.35 7.24
N ASN A 308 -17.10 -1.03 6.12
CA ASN A 308 -18.10 -1.60 5.21
C ASN A 308 -18.85 -2.82 5.80
N ASN A 309 -18.40 -3.37 6.93
CA ASN A 309 -19.03 -4.48 7.64
C ASN A 309 -19.35 -4.13 9.10
N SER A 310 -19.67 -2.86 9.38
CA SER A 310 -19.90 -2.33 10.72
C SER A 310 -21.10 -2.97 11.46
N ASP A 311 -22.01 -3.63 10.73
CA ASP A 311 -23.10 -4.44 11.28
C ASP A 311 -22.62 -5.79 11.87
N LYS A 312 -21.45 -6.27 11.43
CA LYS A 312 -20.87 -7.56 11.81
C LYS A 312 -19.57 -7.44 12.57
N VAL A 313 -18.86 -6.33 12.43
CA VAL A 313 -17.53 -6.13 13.01
C VAL A 313 -17.57 -4.96 13.98
N VAL A 314 -17.34 -5.25 15.26
CA VAL A 314 -17.30 -4.25 16.33
C VAL A 314 -15.90 -4.16 16.91
N LYS A 315 -15.38 -2.94 17.00
CA LYS A 315 -14.11 -2.63 17.66
C LYS A 315 -14.36 -2.29 19.12
N ASN A 316 -13.79 -3.06 20.05
CA ASN A 316 -13.94 -2.82 21.49
C ASN A 316 -12.76 -3.44 22.28
N ASN A 317 -12.36 -2.88 23.42
CA ASN A 317 -11.46 -3.52 24.40
C ASN A 317 -10.20 -4.20 23.80
N ASN A 318 -9.47 -3.50 22.94
CA ASN A 318 -8.27 -4.02 22.26
C ASN A 318 -8.53 -5.34 21.49
N ALA A 319 -9.72 -5.48 20.92
CA ALA A 319 -10.14 -6.62 20.11
C ALA A 319 -11.09 -6.17 18.97
N LEU A 320 -11.10 -6.95 17.89
CA LEU A 320 -12.20 -6.97 16.93
C LEU A 320 -13.11 -8.13 17.27
N PHE A 321 -14.40 -7.84 17.36
CA PHE A 321 -15.46 -8.82 17.56
C PHE A 321 -16.21 -8.97 16.23
N ILE A 322 -16.27 -10.19 15.72
CA ILE A 322 -16.76 -10.48 14.37
C ILE A 322 -17.91 -11.46 14.48
N LYS A 323 -19.10 -11.06 14.06
CA LYS A 323 -20.27 -11.92 13.97
C LYS A 323 -20.22 -12.70 12.64
N GLY A 324 -19.92 -13.98 12.72
CA GLY A 324 -19.90 -14.87 11.56
C GLY A 324 -21.30 -15.24 11.07
N GLY A 325 -21.41 -15.62 9.79
CA GLY A 325 -22.65 -16.13 9.18
C GLY A 325 -23.23 -17.36 9.90
N SER A 326 -22.40 -18.11 10.63
CA SER A 326 -22.83 -19.25 11.44
C SER A 326 -23.55 -18.86 12.75
N GLY A 327 -23.57 -17.56 13.08
CA GLY A 327 -24.11 -16.99 14.31
C GLY A 327 -23.09 -16.89 15.46
N ILE A 328 -21.86 -17.37 15.26
CA ILE A 328 -20.80 -17.33 16.27
C ILE A 328 -20.12 -15.96 16.30
N ILE A 329 -19.73 -15.53 17.52
CA ILE A 329 -18.91 -14.34 17.72
C ILE A 329 -17.44 -14.77 17.87
N TRP A 330 -16.63 -14.28 16.94
CA TRP A 330 -15.19 -14.41 16.94
C TRP A 330 -14.54 -13.20 17.58
N ARG A 331 -13.43 -13.43 18.28
CA ARG A 331 -12.56 -12.40 18.82
C ARG A 331 -11.20 -12.50 18.17
N VAL A 332 -10.77 -11.40 17.56
CA VAL A 332 -9.42 -11.22 17.05
C VAL A 332 -8.74 -10.14 17.89
N LYS A 333 -7.62 -10.47 18.55
CA LYS A 333 -6.86 -9.50 19.36
C LYS A 333 -5.36 -9.66 19.16
N PRO A 334 -4.55 -8.62 19.41
CA PRO A 334 -3.11 -8.76 19.41
C PRO A 334 -2.62 -9.78 20.45
N GLY A 335 -1.57 -10.52 20.10
CA GLY A 335 -0.95 -11.51 20.98
C GLY A 335 -0.38 -12.70 20.19
N ARG A 336 0.23 -13.65 20.90
CA ARG A 336 0.84 -14.83 20.27
C ARG A 336 -0.24 -15.85 19.88
N GLY A 337 -0.66 -15.79 18.63
CA GLY A 337 -1.60 -16.71 18.00
C GLY A 337 -1.04 -18.09 17.73
N ALA A 338 -1.83 -18.90 17.04
CA ALA A 338 -1.34 -20.17 16.52
C ALA A 338 -0.15 -19.93 15.58
N HIS A 339 0.88 -20.78 15.70
CA HIS A 339 2.11 -20.72 14.90
C HIS A 339 2.84 -19.37 15.01
N ASN A 340 2.74 -18.70 16.16
CA ASN A 340 3.31 -17.38 16.44
C ASN A 340 2.75 -16.25 15.56
N SER A 341 1.55 -16.41 15.01
CA SER A 341 0.82 -15.30 14.41
C SER A 341 0.73 -14.11 15.38
N PRO A 342 0.83 -12.86 14.93
CA PRO A 342 0.83 -11.67 15.80
C PRO A 342 -0.56 -11.33 16.37
N TYR A 343 -1.57 -12.16 16.09
CA TYR A 343 -2.92 -12.04 16.60
C TYR A 343 -3.50 -13.39 17.01
N LEU A 344 -4.39 -13.36 18.01
CA LEU A 344 -5.13 -14.49 18.53
C LEU A 344 -6.53 -14.49 17.94
N ILE A 345 -6.96 -15.63 17.40
CA ILE A 345 -8.34 -15.87 16.95
C ILE A 345 -8.99 -16.86 17.92
N GLN A 346 -10.10 -16.47 18.54
CA GLN A 346 -10.83 -17.31 19.50
C GLN A 346 -12.34 -17.09 19.38
N THR A 347 -13.16 -18.06 19.79
CA THR A 347 -14.60 -17.84 19.95
C THR A 347 -14.90 -17.27 21.34
N LEU A 348 -16.05 -16.62 21.45
CA LEU A 348 -16.58 -16.14 22.73
C LEU A 348 -17.89 -16.82 23.07
N SER A 349 -18.07 -17.11 24.37
CA SER A 349 -19.38 -17.45 24.92
C SER A 349 -20.27 -16.23 25.03
N LYS A 350 -21.56 -16.44 25.27
CA LYS A 350 -22.54 -15.36 25.57
C LYS A 350 -22.13 -14.47 26.76
N ASN A 351 -21.30 -14.98 27.67
CA ASN A 351 -20.77 -14.24 28.81
C ASN A 351 -19.39 -13.61 28.52
N ASN A 352 -19.01 -13.49 27.25
CA ASN A 352 -17.70 -12.97 26.81
C ASN A 352 -16.48 -13.75 27.33
N LEU A 353 -16.65 -15.01 27.70
CA LEU A 353 -15.53 -15.89 28.05
C LEU A 353 -14.92 -16.46 26.78
N THR A 354 -13.59 -16.36 26.65
CA THR A 354 -12.85 -16.95 25.53
C THR A 354 -12.91 -18.47 25.59
N LEU A 355 -13.28 -19.09 24.48
CA LEU A 355 -13.44 -20.54 24.39
C LEU A 355 -12.39 -21.15 23.46
N GLY A 356 -11.83 -22.28 23.92
CA GLY A 356 -10.90 -23.08 23.14
C GLY A 356 -9.47 -22.53 23.03
N ARG A 357 -8.66 -23.27 22.29
CA ARG A 357 -7.28 -22.87 21.94
C ARG A 357 -7.33 -21.84 20.80
N PRO A 358 -6.30 -20.99 20.66
CA PRO A 358 -6.18 -20.10 19.51
C PRO A 358 -6.30 -20.87 18.19
N ILE A 359 -7.08 -20.34 17.27
CA ILE A 359 -7.29 -20.94 15.95
C ILE A 359 -6.19 -20.49 15.00
N CYS A 360 -5.69 -21.43 14.24
CA CYS A 360 -4.84 -21.19 13.08
C CYS A 360 -5.72 -21.00 11.85
N MET A 361 -5.77 -19.77 11.36
CA MET A 361 -6.17 -19.50 9.98
C MET A 361 -4.89 -19.27 9.19
N TYR A 362 -4.84 -19.75 7.94
CA TYR A 362 -3.67 -19.61 7.09
C TYR A 362 -3.18 -18.15 7.09
N ASP A 363 -1.94 -17.98 7.52
CA ASP A 363 -1.32 -16.70 7.78
C ASP A 363 -0.06 -16.62 6.91
N ASP A 364 -0.18 -15.99 5.74
CA ASP A 364 0.97 -15.75 4.89
C ASP A 364 1.80 -14.61 5.49
N ALA A 365 2.88 -14.98 6.17
CA ALA A 365 3.75 -14.03 6.86
C ALA A 365 4.42 -13.04 5.89
N ASP A 366 4.43 -13.32 4.59
CA ASP A 366 5.01 -12.46 3.56
C ASP A 366 4.09 -11.26 3.21
N LEU A 367 2.84 -11.23 3.70
CA LEU A 367 1.91 -10.12 3.53
C LEU A 367 1.98 -9.09 4.67
N PRO A 368 1.75 -7.79 4.39
CA PRO A 368 1.55 -6.79 5.43
C PRO A 368 0.43 -7.17 6.40
N LEU A 369 0.59 -6.80 7.68
CA LEU A 369 -0.32 -7.23 8.75
C LEU A 369 -1.78 -6.85 8.50
N GLY A 370 -2.05 -5.67 7.94
CA GLY A 370 -3.42 -5.23 7.65
C GLY A 370 -4.11 -6.10 6.60
N ASP A 371 -3.38 -6.61 5.59
CA ASP A 371 -3.92 -7.47 4.54
C ASP A 371 -4.25 -8.85 5.11
N ARG A 372 -3.36 -9.38 5.97
CA ARG A 372 -3.57 -10.63 6.70
C ARG A 372 -4.81 -10.55 7.57
N LEU A 373 -4.95 -9.48 8.36
CA LEU A 373 -6.12 -9.24 9.19
C LEU A 373 -7.40 -9.05 8.37
N SER A 374 -7.32 -8.36 7.23
CA SER A 374 -8.46 -8.18 6.31
C SER A 374 -8.98 -9.52 5.81
N SER A 375 -8.06 -10.40 5.38
CA SER A 375 -8.38 -11.76 4.94
C SER A 375 -9.02 -12.58 6.06
N VAL A 376 -8.46 -12.53 7.27
CA VAL A 376 -9.01 -13.21 8.45
C VAL A 376 -10.42 -12.72 8.76
N ILE A 377 -10.66 -11.40 8.80
CA ILE A 377 -11.96 -10.83 9.13
C ILE A 377 -13.01 -11.22 8.08
N LEU A 378 -12.72 -11.02 6.79
CA LEU A 378 -13.63 -11.40 5.71
C LEU A 378 -13.95 -12.90 5.72
N SER A 379 -12.97 -13.72 6.07
CA SER A 379 -13.14 -15.16 6.20
C SER A 379 -14.03 -15.53 7.39
N LEU A 380 -13.83 -14.89 8.56
CA LEU A 380 -14.63 -15.12 9.76
C LEU A 380 -16.07 -14.59 9.64
N ILE A 381 -16.29 -13.51 8.88
CA ILE A 381 -17.64 -13.04 8.50
C ILE A 381 -18.40 -14.14 7.74
N ASN A 382 -17.70 -14.93 6.93
CA ASN A 382 -18.25 -16.03 6.12
C ASN A 382 -17.90 -17.42 6.70
N ASP A 383 -17.85 -17.53 8.03
CA ASP A 383 -17.45 -18.76 8.73
C ASP A 383 -18.38 -19.97 8.44
N ASP A 384 -19.64 -19.71 8.09
CA ASP A 384 -20.64 -20.68 7.63
C ASP A 384 -20.19 -21.43 6.37
N LYS A 385 -19.46 -20.76 5.48
CA LYS A 385 -18.84 -21.35 4.30
C LYS A 385 -17.45 -21.87 4.63
N LEU A 386 -16.70 -21.13 5.44
CA LEU A 386 -15.32 -21.44 5.78
C LEU A 386 -15.18 -22.76 6.55
N ARG A 387 -16.16 -23.12 7.39
CA ARG A 387 -16.16 -24.35 8.19
C ARG A 387 -16.03 -25.64 7.37
N TYR A 388 -16.43 -25.63 6.10
CA TYR A 388 -16.27 -26.80 5.22
C TYR A 388 -14.86 -26.93 4.64
N LYS A 389 -14.02 -25.91 4.82
CA LYS A 389 -12.62 -25.86 4.35
C LYS A 389 -11.60 -25.94 5.48
N PHE A 390 -11.98 -25.54 6.69
CA PHE A 390 -11.07 -25.48 7.85
C PHE A 390 -11.67 -26.21 9.06
N GLU A 391 -11.07 -27.34 9.42
CA GLU A 391 -11.54 -28.19 10.53
C GLU A 391 -11.57 -27.45 11.87
N GLN A 392 -10.57 -26.61 12.15
CA GLN A 392 -10.51 -25.85 13.41
C GLN A 392 -11.67 -24.87 13.56
N ILE A 393 -12.11 -24.26 12.45
CA ILE A 393 -13.29 -23.38 12.41
C ILE A 393 -14.55 -24.21 12.64
N ASN A 394 -14.69 -25.36 11.96
CA ASN A 394 -15.82 -26.25 12.14
C ASN A 394 -15.94 -26.73 13.60
N TYR A 395 -14.83 -27.17 14.18
CA TYR A 395 -14.78 -27.63 15.56
C TYR A 395 -15.16 -26.52 16.55
N ALA A 396 -14.63 -25.31 16.36
CA ALA A 396 -14.95 -24.18 17.21
C ALA A 396 -16.44 -23.80 17.14
N ILE A 397 -17.06 -23.83 15.95
CA ILE A 397 -18.50 -23.59 15.78
C ILE A 397 -19.34 -24.66 16.49
N ILE A 398 -19.02 -25.94 16.28
CA ILE A 398 -19.75 -27.06 16.92
C ILE A 398 -19.65 -26.97 18.44
N ARG A 399 -18.45 -26.71 18.96
CA ARG A 399 -18.20 -26.57 20.39
C ARG A 399 -18.99 -25.39 20.98
N GLN A 400 -19.01 -24.26 20.30
CA GLN A 400 -19.74 -23.08 20.76
C GLN A 400 -21.25 -23.34 20.83
N LYS A 401 -21.83 -23.95 19.79
CA LYS A 401 -23.26 -24.31 19.76
C LYS A 401 -23.64 -25.26 20.88
N SER A 402 -22.81 -26.28 21.14
CA SER A 402 -23.04 -27.22 22.25
C SER A 402 -23.03 -26.51 23.62
N ILE A 403 -22.12 -25.55 23.83
CA ILE A 403 -22.07 -24.77 25.07
C ILE A 403 -23.32 -23.88 25.20
N ASP A 404 -23.74 -23.24 24.12
CA ASP A 404 -24.92 -22.38 24.13
C ASP A 404 -26.21 -23.18 24.41
N GLU A 405 -26.33 -24.40 23.88
CA GLU A 405 -27.42 -25.35 24.16
C GLU A 405 -27.44 -25.80 25.62
N GLN A 406 -26.28 -26.11 26.20
CA GLN A 406 -26.17 -26.49 27.61
C GLN A 406 -26.56 -25.35 28.56
N HIS A 407 -26.25 -24.09 28.19
CA HIS A 407 -26.68 -22.91 28.95
C HIS A 407 -28.19 -22.68 28.87
N LEU A 408 -28.81 -22.90 27.71
CA LEU A 408 -30.27 -22.85 27.56
C LEU A 408 -30.97 -23.88 28.45
N ILE A 409 -30.46 -25.12 28.52
CA ILE A 409 -31.02 -26.18 29.34
C ILE A 409 -30.88 -25.88 30.84
N ARG A 410 -29.77 -25.28 31.27
CA ARG A 410 -29.55 -24.91 32.69
C ARG A 410 -30.42 -23.75 33.16
N ASN A 411 -30.66 -22.76 32.30
CA ASN A 411 -31.47 -21.59 32.64
C ASN A 411 -32.99 -21.83 32.51
N ASN A 412 -33.40 -22.94 31.90
CA ASN A 412 -34.80 -23.37 31.78
C ASN A 412 -35.17 -24.49 32.77
N ARG A 413 -34.33 -24.79 33.77
CA ARG A 413 -34.75 -25.60 34.91
C ARG A 413 -35.48 -24.69 35.91
N PRO A 414 -36.72 -25.04 36.31
CA PRO A 414 -37.53 -24.25 37.22
C PRO A 414 -36.89 -24.07 38.59
#